data_AF-A0A0L6TEW2-F1
#
_entry.id   AF-A0A0L6TEW2-F1
#
_cell.length_a   1.000
_cell.length_b   1.000
_cell.length_c   1.000
_cell.angle_alpha   90.00
_cell.angle_beta   90.00
_cell.angle_gamma   90.00
#
_symmetry.space_group_name_H-M   'P 1'
#
loop_
_entity.id
_entity.type
_entity.pdbx_description
1 polymer ?
#
loop_
_entity_poly.entity_id
_entity_poly.type
_entity_poly.pdbx_seq_one_letter_code
_entity_poly.pdbx_strand_id
1 'polypeptide(L)' 'MKAPDKDLLPAYDFSKGVRGKYAARMAKGSNVVVLDKDVQTLFPDSAAFNAALRALAQAVAVTRRSPHPKAVARKRAAA' A
#
# COMPACT_ATOMS: atom_id res chain seq x y z
N MET A 1 40.08 8.12 -4.30
CA MET A 1 39.57 6.76 -4.01
C MET A 1 39.25 6.70 -2.52
N LYS A 2 38.00 6.41 -2.13
CA LYS A 2 37.60 6.40 -0.71
C LYS A 2 37.97 5.04 -0.12
N ALA A 3 38.69 5.04 1.00
CA ALA A 3 39.11 3.81 1.68
C ALA A 3 37.88 2.97 2.11
N PRO A 4 38.00 1.63 2.18
CA PRO A 4 36.91 0.79 2.67
C PRO A 4 36.57 1.20 4.11
N ASP A 5 35.30 1.55 4.34
CA ASP A 5 34.80 1.87 5.68
C ASP A 5 34.89 0.61 6.54
N LYS A 6 35.68 0.69 7.62
CA LYS A 6 35.93 -0.44 8.53
C LYS A 6 34.67 -0.92 9.26
N ASP A 7 33.60 -0.13 9.20
CA ASP A 7 32.31 -0.39 9.82
C ASP A 7 31.33 -1.14 8.87
N LEU A 8 31.70 -1.34 7.59
CA LEU A 8 30.87 -2.08 6.64
C LEU A 8 31.17 -3.58 6.68
N LEU A 9 30.12 -4.40 6.71
CA LEU A 9 30.28 -5.85 6.53
C LEU A 9 30.89 -6.14 5.14
N PRO A 10 31.76 -7.16 5.01
CA PRO A 10 32.40 -7.51 3.74
C PRO A 10 31.45 -7.76 2.56
N ALA A 11 30.18 -8.11 2.85
CA ALA A 11 29.15 -8.35 1.85
C ALA A 11 28.60 -7.07 1.19
N TYR A 12 28.84 -5.89 1.78
CA TYR A 12 28.32 -4.62 1.26
C TYR A 12 29.35 -3.89 0.40
N ASP A 13 29.14 -3.91 -0.92
CA ASP A 13 29.87 -3.06 -1.87
C ASP A 13 28.96 -1.93 -2.39
N PHE A 14 29.17 -0.73 -1.84
CA PHE A 14 28.49 0.50 -2.28
C PHE A 14 29.30 1.33 -3.28
N SER A 15 30.45 0.84 -3.77
CA SER A 15 31.30 1.58 -4.72
C SER A 15 30.59 1.97 -6.02
N LYS A 16 29.56 1.20 -6.39
CA LYS A 16 28.70 1.42 -7.58
C LYS A 16 27.39 2.14 -7.25
N GLY A 17 27.25 2.66 -6.04
CA GLY A 17 26.05 3.38 -5.60
C GLY A 17 25.84 4.68 -6.40
N VAL A 18 24.62 4.88 -6.91
CA VAL A 18 24.23 6.11 -7.62
C VAL A 18 23.20 6.86 -6.79
N ARG A 19 23.50 8.11 -6.43
CA ARG A 19 22.59 8.97 -5.65
C ARG A 19 21.30 9.19 -6.45
N GLY A 20 20.17 8.94 -5.80
CA GLY A 20 18.85 9.20 -6.40
C GLY A 20 18.43 8.24 -7.53
N LYS A 21 19.09 7.07 -7.71
CA LYS A 21 18.81 6.10 -8.79
C LYS A 21 17.31 5.77 -8.98
N TYR A 22 16.53 5.79 -7.90
CA TYR A 22 15.08 5.50 -7.94
C TYR A 22 14.22 6.68 -7.46
N ALA A 23 14.79 7.86 -7.21
CA ALA A 23 14.06 9.01 -6.67
C ALA A 23 12.92 9.44 -7.61
N ALA A 24 13.19 9.52 -8.91
CA ALA A 24 12.16 9.85 -9.90
C ALA A 24 11.06 8.79 -10.01
N ARG A 25 11.35 7.51 -9.70
CA ARG A 25 10.33 6.45 -9.67
C ARG A 25 9.47 6.55 -8.42
N MET A 26 10.09 6.81 -7.27
CA MET A 26 9.37 7.07 -6.02
C MET A 26 8.44 8.28 -6.15
N ALA A 27 8.88 9.37 -6.79
CA ALA A 27 8.08 10.57 -6.99
C ALA A 27 6.86 10.36 -7.91
N LYS A 28 6.94 9.41 -8.85
CA LYS A 28 5.80 9.03 -9.72
C LYS A 28 4.74 8.18 -8.99
N GLY A 29 4.98 7.86 -7.72
CA GLY A 29 4.19 6.91 -6.95
C GLY A 29 4.95 5.61 -6.79
N SER A 30 4.96 5.10 -5.56
CA SER A 30 5.47 3.79 -5.21
C SER A 30 4.40 3.02 -4.44
N ASN A 31 4.54 1.70 -4.38
CA ASN A 31 3.70 0.86 -3.53
C ASN A 31 4.20 0.83 -2.07
N VAL A 32 5.05 1.80 -1.68
CA VAL A 32 5.60 1.90 -0.33
C VAL A 32 4.81 2.97 0.42
N VAL A 33 4.02 2.53 1.40
CA VAL A 33 3.26 3.41 2.28
C VAL A 33 3.96 3.44 3.63
N VAL A 34 4.31 4.64 4.09
CA VAL A 34 4.83 4.85 5.45
C VAL A 34 3.63 4.96 6.37
N LEU A 35 3.58 4.11 7.39
CA LEU A 35 2.55 4.15 8.41
C LEU A 35 2.89 5.21 9.46
N ASP A 36 1.87 5.83 10.04
CA ASP A 36 2.06 6.71 11.20
C ASP A 36 2.60 5.93 12.40
N LYS A 37 3.31 6.63 13.28
CA LYS A 37 4.06 6.02 14.38
C LYS A 37 3.16 5.24 15.34
N ASP A 38 1.99 5.76 15.63
CA ASP A 38 0.97 5.11 16.46
C ASP A 38 0.49 3.81 15.82
N VAL A 39 0.19 3.80 14.53
CA VAL A 39 -0.24 2.59 13.80
C VAL A 39 0.85 1.52 13.79
N GLN A 40 2.12 1.92 13.63
CA GLN A 40 3.24 0.97 13.68
C GLN A 40 3.34 0.27 15.04
N THR A 41 3.01 0.93 16.15
CA THR A 41 3.06 0.29 17.49
C THR A 41 1.98 -0.77 17.69
N LEU A 42 0.93 -0.77 16.88
CA LEU A 42 -0.18 -1.72 16.99
C LEU A 42 0.11 -3.06 16.29
N PHE A 43 1.05 -3.08 15.33
CA PHE A 43 1.32 -4.26 14.52
C PHE A 43 2.78 -4.70 14.65
N PRO A 44 3.03 -5.93 15.12
CA PRO A 44 4.40 -6.43 15.30
C PRO A 44 5.11 -6.69 13.96
N ASP A 45 4.34 -7.00 12.90
CA ASP A 45 4.89 -7.25 11.57
C ASP A 45 3.91 -6.91 10.43
N SER A 46 4.43 -7.01 9.20
CA SER A 46 3.67 -6.76 7.97
C SER A 46 2.58 -7.80 7.70
N ALA A 47 2.70 -9.02 8.24
CA ALA A 47 1.71 -10.07 8.03
C ALA A 47 0.43 -9.75 8.83
N ALA A 48 0.56 -9.36 10.09
CA ALA A 48 -0.53 -8.93 10.96
C ALA A 48 -1.25 -7.70 10.38
N PHE A 49 -0.50 -6.70 9.92
CA PHE A 49 -1.06 -5.51 9.29
C PHE A 49 -1.88 -5.84 8.04
N ASN A 50 -1.33 -6.66 7.14
CA ASN A 50 -2.02 -7.07 5.92
C ASN A 50 -3.25 -7.95 6.21
N ALA A 51 -3.21 -8.79 7.25
CA ALA A 51 -4.36 -9.56 7.67
C ALA A 51 -5.51 -8.65 8.13
N ALA A 52 -5.21 -7.62 8.94
CA ALA A 52 -6.19 -6.65 9.40
C ALA A 52 -6.82 -5.87 8.23
N LEU A 53 -6.01 -5.38 7.27
CA LEU A 53 -6.51 -4.67 6.09
C LEU A 53 -7.42 -5.56 5.23
N ARG A 54 -7.09 -6.85 5.05
CA ARG A 54 -7.94 -7.79 4.31
C ARG A 54 -9.26 -8.05 5.03
N ALA A 55 -9.24 -8.21 6.35
CA ALA A 55 -10.44 -8.37 7.15
C ALA A 55 -11.36 -7.14 7.04
N LEU A 56 -10.79 -5.94 7.11
CA LEU A 56 -11.51 -4.69 6.90
C LEU A 56 -12.11 -4.60 5.48
N ALA A 57 -11.32 -4.94 4.45
CA ALA A 57 -11.80 -4.95 3.07
C ALA A 57 -12.98 -5.91 2.88
N GLN A 58 -12.95 -7.09 3.52
CA GLN A 58 -14.07 -8.03 3.51
C GLN A 58 -15.30 -7.48 4.22
N ALA A 59 -15.14 -6.89 5.40
CA ALA A 59 -16.26 -6.29 6.14
C ALA A 59 -16.93 -5.16 5.33
N VAL A 60 -16.15 -4.30 4.68
CA VAL A 60 -16.67 -3.22 3.81
C VAL A 60 -17.27 -3.77 2.51
N ALA A 61 -16.71 -4.85 1.94
CA ALA A 61 -17.28 -5.48 0.75
C ALA A 61 -18.64 -6.16 1.05
N VAL A 62 -18.82 -6.69 2.26
CA VAL A 62 -20.10 -7.27 2.71
C VAL A 62 -21.16 -6.18 2.86
N THR A 63 -20.81 -5.00 3.40
CA THR A 63 -21.78 -3.89 3.55
C THR A 63 -22.17 -3.25 2.21
N ARG A 64 -21.32 -3.31 1.18
CA ARG A 64 -21.65 -2.84 -0.18
C ARG A 64 -22.56 -3.78 -0.98
N ARG A 65 -22.91 -4.98 -0.47
CA ARG A 65 -23.95 -5.83 -1.09
C ARG A 65 -25.35 -5.35 -0.74
N SER A 66 -25.69 -4.12 -1.11
CA SER A 66 -27.09 -3.79 -1.34
C SER A 66 -27.33 -3.95 -2.84
N PRO A 67 -28.25 -4.84 -3.27
CA PRO A 67 -28.64 -4.89 -4.67
C PRO A 67 -29.29 -3.54 -4.93
N HIS A 68 -28.67 -2.69 -5.75
CA HIS A 68 -29.40 -1.57 -6.31
C HIS A 68 -30.58 -2.19 -7.06
N PRO A 69 -31.83 -2.08 -6.59
CA PRO A 69 -32.94 -2.59 -7.38
C PRO A 69 -32.96 -1.66 -8.59
N LYS A 70 -32.65 -2.20 -9.78
CA LYS A 70 -32.90 -1.47 -11.02
C LYS A 70 -34.34 -1.00 -10.94
N ALA A 71 -34.54 0.31 -10.84
CA ALA A 71 -35.85 0.90 -10.81
C ALA A 71 -36.61 0.36 -12.03
N VAL A 72 -37.59 -0.51 -11.77
CA VAL A 72 -38.53 -0.95 -12.79
C VAL A 72 -39.31 0.29 -13.14
N ALA A 73 -38.93 0.94 -14.25
CA ALA A 73 -39.68 2.05 -14.83
C ALA A 73 -41.06 1.50 -15.20
N ARG A 74 -42.01 1.72 -14.29
CA ARG A 74 -43.39 1.31 -14.42
C ARG A 74 -44.02 2.16 -15.53
N LYS A 75 -44.48 1.46 -16.56
CA LYS A 75 -45.34 1.92 -17.66
C LYS A 75 -46.33 3.00 -17.19
N ARG A 76 -46.36 4.15 -17.86
CA ARG A 76 -47.56 5.00 -17.94
C ARG A 76 -47.93 5.17 -19.41
N ALA A 77 -49.12 4.69 -19.73
CA ALA A 77 -49.86 5.00 -20.93
C ALA A 77 -50.32 6.47 -20.89
N ALA A 78 -50.32 7.12 -22.05
CA ALA A 78 -51.14 8.27 -22.44
C ALA A 78 -51.01 8.31 -23.98
N ALA A 79 -52.06 7.90 -24.69
CA ALA A 79 -53.16 8.72 -25.21
C ALA A 79 -52.80 9.25 -26.61
#